data_AF-A0A7W8MGH2-F1
#
_entry.id   AF-A0A7W8MGH2-F1
#
_cell.length_a   1.000
_cell.length_b   1.000
_cell.length_c   1.000
_cell.angle_alpha   90.00
_cell.angle_beta   90.00
_cell.angle_gamma   90.00
#
_symmetry.space_group_name_H-M   'P 1'
#
loop_
_entity.id
_entity.type
_entity.pdbx_description
1 polymer ?
#
loop_
_entity_poly.entity_id
_entity_poly.type
_entity_poly.pdbx_seq_one_letter_code
_entity_poly.pdbx_strand_id
1 'polypeptide(L)'
;MHTRFLIAAALVAGLAVASCERTSGPPGTPAPAAYTHAVTTDISGYYMPADPVRIGDWSLDHVFIGQASEFQTWEGGARSETFAPVMLQFDDASSPMAATDPGEAHSVTARVLPTRYEVTDTAVIFEGRSPELGRVVFDGRLDPDALATSRRTLGGGDGAVMTGTLTADGRTVRDVGLRWWMGD
;
A
#
# COMPACT_ATOMS: atom_id res chain seq x y z
N MET A 1 39.94 67.49 -58.62
CA MET A 1 39.88 66.61 -57.43
C MET A 1 38.48 66.72 -56.82
N HIS A 2 37.69 65.65 -56.78
CA HIS A 2 36.35 65.61 -56.17
C HIS A 2 36.06 64.20 -55.59
N THR A 3 35.69 64.19 -54.30
CA THR A 3 34.64 63.38 -53.63
C THR A 3 34.34 61.92 -54.03
N ARG A 4 34.46 60.99 -53.05
CA ARG A 4 33.42 60.04 -52.54
C ARG A 4 34.08 58.96 -51.67
N PHE A 5 33.81 58.89 -50.37
CA PHE A 5 32.76 58.07 -49.72
C PHE A 5 32.83 56.56 -50.02
N LEU A 6 33.10 55.75 -48.98
CA LEU A 6 32.41 54.48 -48.70
C LEU A 6 32.65 54.05 -47.24
N ILE A 7 31.71 53.26 -46.71
CA ILE A 7 31.55 52.92 -45.28
C ILE A 7 31.91 51.44 -45.06
N ALA A 8 32.53 51.11 -43.92
CA ALA A 8 32.60 49.74 -43.42
C ALA A 8 32.52 49.70 -41.88
N ALA A 9 31.54 48.95 -41.36
CA ALA A 9 31.50 48.46 -39.97
C ALA A 9 32.39 47.18 -39.87
N ALA A 10 32.64 46.52 -38.74
CA ALA A 10 32.13 46.62 -37.37
C ALA A 10 33.33 46.35 -36.40
N LEU A 11 33.28 45.75 -35.19
CA LEU A 11 32.23 45.12 -34.37
C LEU A 11 32.72 45.15 -32.90
N VAL A 12 31.82 45.27 -31.92
CA VAL A 12 32.14 45.12 -30.47
C VAL A 12 31.44 43.89 -29.92
N ALA A 13 32.21 42.97 -29.31
CA ALA A 13 31.68 41.80 -28.64
C ALA A 13 31.33 42.12 -27.17
N GLY A 14 30.11 41.77 -26.76
CA GLY A 14 29.68 41.79 -25.36
C GLY A 14 28.95 40.50 -25.02
N LEU A 15 29.49 39.72 -24.08
CA LEU A 15 28.81 38.53 -23.57
C LEU A 15 27.66 38.97 -22.65
N ALA A 16 26.42 38.68 -23.04
CA ALA A 16 25.27 38.78 -22.16
C ALA A 16 25.03 37.43 -21.46
N VAL A 17 25.01 37.43 -20.13
CA VAL A 17 24.76 36.24 -19.33
C VAL A 17 23.26 35.94 -19.35
N ALA A 18 22.85 34.89 -20.07
CA ALA A 18 21.46 34.45 -20.10
C ALA A 18 21.12 33.68 -18.81
N SER A 19 20.65 34.40 -17.79
CA SER A 19 20.03 33.78 -16.62
C SER A 19 18.78 33.01 -17.06
N CYS A 20 18.80 31.68 -16.93
CA CYS A 20 17.60 30.87 -17.10
C CYS A 20 16.61 31.15 -15.97
N GLU A 21 15.72 32.09 -16.21
CA GLU A 21 14.64 32.49 -15.31
C GLU A 21 13.64 31.33 -15.19
N ARG A 22 13.86 30.46 -14.20
CA ARG A 22 12.90 29.41 -13.84
C ARG A 22 11.68 30.08 -13.22
N THR A 23 10.64 30.26 -14.02
CA THR A 23 9.28 30.55 -13.55
C THR A 23 8.83 29.45 -12.59
N SER A 24 8.98 29.70 -11.30
CA SER A 24 8.31 28.96 -10.25
C SER A 24 6.87 29.45 -10.18
N GLY A 25 5.93 28.66 -10.71
CA GLY A 25 4.51 28.86 -10.39
C GLY A 25 4.28 28.74 -8.88
N PRO A 26 3.15 29.28 -8.36
CA PRO A 26 2.83 29.14 -6.94
C PRO A 26 2.82 27.64 -6.57
N PRO A 27 3.42 27.25 -5.43
CA PRO A 27 3.40 25.86 -4.99
C PRO A 27 1.95 25.43 -4.79
N GLY A 28 1.49 24.51 -5.63
CA GLY A 28 0.19 23.87 -5.43
C GLY A 28 0.17 23.17 -4.07
N THR A 29 -1.00 23.14 -3.43
CA THR A 29 -1.21 22.37 -2.20
C THR A 29 -0.66 20.96 -2.39
N PRO A 30 0.23 20.47 -1.52
CA PRO A 30 0.76 19.11 -1.62
C PRO A 30 -0.40 18.11 -1.72
N ALA A 31 -0.31 17.19 -2.67
CA ALA A 31 -1.25 16.07 -2.71
C ALA A 31 -1.16 15.30 -1.38
N PRO A 32 -2.29 14.82 -0.82
CA PRO A 32 -2.26 14.00 0.39
C PRO A 32 -1.35 12.79 0.17
N ALA A 33 -0.56 12.44 1.18
CA ALA A 33 0.36 11.31 1.10
C ALA A 33 -0.41 10.02 0.78
N ALA A 34 0.09 9.24 -0.18
CA ALA A 34 -0.49 7.96 -0.55
C ALA A 34 -0.26 6.88 0.53
N TYR A 35 0.72 7.07 1.39
CA TYR A 35 1.13 6.11 2.42
C TYR A 35 1.30 6.88 3.72
N THR A 36 0.53 6.53 4.74
CA THR A 36 0.62 7.13 6.08
C THR A 36 0.38 6.10 7.17
N HIS A 37 1.31 6.02 8.12
CA HIS A 37 1.11 5.30 9.38
C HIS A 37 1.17 6.27 10.58
N ALA A 38 0.25 6.09 11.52
CA ALA A 38 0.15 6.83 12.77
C ALA A 38 -0.29 5.86 13.87
N VAL A 39 0.53 4.83 14.09
CA VAL A 39 0.31 3.76 15.07
C VAL A 39 1.23 4.00 16.27
N THR A 40 0.69 3.98 17.48
CA THR A 40 1.44 4.17 18.73
C THR A 40 1.75 2.85 19.44
N THR A 41 1.01 1.79 19.10
CA THR A 41 1.20 0.43 19.58
C THR A 41 1.72 -0.50 18.49
N ASP A 42 2.24 -1.67 18.86
CA ASP A 42 2.56 -2.69 17.86
C ASP A 42 1.27 -3.41 17.44
N ILE A 43 0.93 -3.30 16.16
CA ILE A 43 -0.20 -3.99 15.52
C ILE A 43 0.23 -4.97 14.42
N SER A 44 1.53 -5.25 14.32
CA SER A 44 2.07 -6.15 13.29
C SER A 44 1.57 -7.60 13.46
N GLY A 45 1.49 -8.33 12.34
CA GLY A 45 1.06 -9.72 12.27
C GLY A 45 0.11 -10.00 11.10
N TYR A 46 -0.48 -11.19 11.13
CA TYR A 46 -1.42 -11.69 10.13
C TYR A 46 -2.85 -11.60 10.67
N TYR A 47 -3.75 -11.06 9.87
CA TYR A 47 -5.16 -10.91 10.20
C TYR A 47 -5.96 -11.86 9.30
N MET A 48 -6.25 -13.05 9.85
CA MET A 48 -6.91 -14.17 9.17
C MET A 48 -8.43 -14.03 9.24
N PRO A 49 -9.21 -14.28 8.17
CA PRO A 49 -10.67 -14.28 8.23
C PRO A 49 -11.23 -15.25 9.28
N ALA A 50 -12.21 -14.78 10.05
CA ALA A 50 -12.90 -15.58 11.03
C ALA A 50 -13.81 -16.65 10.38
N ASP A 51 -14.33 -16.30 9.20
CA ASP A 51 -15.18 -17.07 8.28
C ASP A 51 -14.69 -16.86 6.83
N PRO A 52 -14.96 -17.78 5.88
CA PRO A 52 -14.48 -17.64 4.50
C PRO A 52 -15.03 -16.40 3.76
N VAL A 53 -14.13 -15.55 3.26
CA VAL A 53 -14.45 -14.32 2.51
C VAL A 53 -14.07 -14.50 1.04
N ARG A 54 -15.05 -14.55 0.13
CA ARG A 54 -14.81 -14.85 -1.29
C ARG A 54 -15.21 -13.74 -2.25
N ILE A 55 -14.41 -13.56 -3.30
CA ILE A 55 -14.61 -12.68 -4.45
C ILE A 55 -14.47 -13.54 -5.72
N GLY A 56 -15.59 -14.16 -6.14
CA GLY A 56 -15.53 -15.19 -7.18
C GLY A 56 -14.83 -16.44 -6.65
N ASP A 57 -13.84 -16.94 -7.39
CA ASP A 57 -13.04 -18.11 -7.00
C ASP A 57 -11.95 -17.76 -5.96
N TRP A 58 -11.60 -16.48 -5.82
CA TRP A 58 -10.60 -16.01 -4.85
C TRP A 58 -11.18 -15.94 -3.43
N SER A 59 -10.52 -16.61 -2.48
CA SER A 59 -10.73 -16.45 -1.04
C SER A 59 -9.68 -15.51 -0.47
N LEU A 60 -10.07 -14.57 0.40
CA LEU A 60 -9.10 -13.86 1.24
C LEU A 60 -8.44 -14.89 2.16
N ASP A 61 -7.11 -14.91 2.16
CA ASP A 61 -6.28 -15.71 3.06
C ASP A 61 -5.90 -14.87 4.28
N HIS A 62 -5.27 -13.71 4.07
CA HIS A 62 -4.95 -12.78 5.16
C HIS A 62 -4.81 -11.31 4.72
N VAL A 63 -4.96 -10.40 5.69
CA VAL A 63 -4.38 -9.05 5.65
C VAL A 63 -3.08 -9.10 6.47
N PHE A 64 -1.94 -8.75 5.87
CA PHE A 64 -0.67 -8.61 6.58
C PHE A 64 -0.45 -7.16 6.99
N ILE A 65 0.02 -6.95 8.22
CA ILE A 65 0.50 -5.65 8.70
C ILE A 65 1.92 -5.81 9.24
N GLY A 66 2.84 -5.01 8.71
CA GLY A 66 4.25 -5.02 9.05
C GLY A 66 4.58 -4.25 10.33
N GLN A 67 5.86 -4.29 10.70
CA GLN A 67 6.42 -3.53 11.80
C GLN A 67 6.67 -2.06 11.39
N ALA A 68 6.80 -1.16 12.37
CA ALA A 68 7.01 0.27 12.13
C ALA A 68 8.23 0.59 11.24
N SER A 69 9.29 -0.22 11.29
CA SER A 69 10.47 -0.11 10.42
C SER A 69 10.15 -0.36 8.94
N GLU A 70 9.21 -1.25 8.65
CA GLU A 70 8.78 -1.59 7.28
C GLU A 70 7.90 -0.46 6.71
N PHE A 71 7.03 0.13 7.54
CA PHE A 71 6.29 1.34 7.22
C PHE A 71 7.22 2.52 6.90
N GLN A 72 8.19 2.81 7.77
CA GLN A 72 9.19 3.87 7.56
C GLN A 72 10.00 3.65 6.28
N THR A 73 10.39 2.41 5.99
CA THR A 73 11.13 2.02 4.79
C THR A 73 10.30 2.24 3.53
N TRP A 74 9.02 1.88 3.55
CA TRP A 74 8.10 2.08 2.42
C TRP A 74 7.74 3.56 2.22
N GLU A 75 7.50 4.32 3.28
CA GLU A 75 7.22 5.77 3.19
C GLU A 75 8.45 6.56 2.74
N GLY A 76 9.65 6.10 3.10
CA GLY A 76 10.93 6.57 2.56
C GLY A 76 11.17 6.23 1.07
N GLY A 77 10.27 5.48 0.43
CA GLY A 77 10.28 5.22 -1.01
C GLY A 77 10.87 3.88 -1.45
N ALA A 78 11.34 3.02 -0.53
CA ALA A 78 11.82 1.69 -0.89
C ALA A 78 10.64 0.78 -1.30
N ARG A 79 10.77 0.03 -2.40
CA ARG A 79 9.72 -0.81 -2.97
C ARG A 79 10.23 -2.24 -3.16
N SER A 80 9.31 -3.20 -3.06
CA SER A 80 9.50 -4.60 -3.41
C SER A 80 8.35 -5.05 -4.31
N GLU A 81 8.63 -6.01 -5.19
CA GLU A 81 7.63 -6.62 -6.09
C GLU A 81 6.71 -7.61 -5.36
N THR A 82 7.12 -8.09 -4.18
CA THR A 82 6.44 -9.17 -3.45
C THR A 82 6.06 -8.83 -2.01
N PHE A 83 6.47 -7.67 -1.49
CA PHE A 83 6.29 -7.35 -0.07
C PHE A 83 6.05 -5.86 0.18
N ALA A 84 5.19 -5.56 1.16
CA ALA A 84 4.85 -4.20 1.60
C ALA A 84 4.36 -4.24 3.06
N PRO A 85 4.44 -3.12 3.82
CA PRO A 85 4.01 -3.07 5.22
C PRO A 85 2.49 -3.21 5.43
N VAL A 86 1.70 -3.10 4.35
CA VAL A 86 0.30 -3.55 4.32
C VAL A 86 0.10 -4.27 3.00
N MET A 87 -0.35 -5.51 3.03
CA MET A 87 -0.69 -6.26 1.80
C MET A 87 -1.81 -7.26 2.10
N LEU A 88 -2.56 -7.61 1.06
CA LEU A 88 -3.58 -8.67 1.14
C LEU A 88 -3.12 -9.86 0.32
N GLN A 89 -3.34 -11.07 0.83
CA GLN A 89 -3.16 -12.30 0.07
C GLN A 89 -4.49 -13.02 -0.11
N PHE A 90 -4.67 -13.58 -1.30
CA PHE A 90 -5.81 -14.37 -1.70
C PHE A 90 -5.36 -15.70 -2.28
N ASP A 91 -6.18 -16.72 -2.08
CA ASP A 91 -6.03 -18.07 -2.61
C ASP A 91 -7.11 -18.32 -3.66
N ASP A 92 -6.76 -18.90 -4.81
CA ASP A 92 -7.75 -19.41 -5.76
C ASP A 92 -8.32 -20.71 -5.19
N ALA A 93 -9.54 -20.64 -4.65
CA ALA A 93 -10.22 -21.76 -4.01
C ALA A 93 -10.65 -22.86 -4.99
N SER A 94 -10.50 -22.65 -6.30
CA SER A 94 -10.67 -23.66 -7.34
C SER A 94 -9.37 -24.38 -7.70
N SER A 95 -8.21 -23.82 -7.32
CA SER A 95 -6.89 -24.41 -7.59
C SER A 95 -6.61 -25.64 -6.73
N PRO A 96 -5.80 -26.60 -7.21
CA PRO A 96 -5.40 -27.76 -6.41
C PRO A 96 -4.69 -27.36 -5.11
N MET A 97 -4.90 -28.14 -4.06
CA MET A 97 -4.06 -28.10 -2.86
C MET A 97 -2.66 -28.62 -3.18
N ALA A 98 -1.64 -27.97 -2.62
CA ALA A 98 -0.26 -28.41 -2.68
C ALA A 98 0.34 -28.44 -1.26
N ALA A 99 1.26 -29.40 -1.03
CA ALA A 99 2.02 -29.45 0.20
C ALA A 99 3.03 -28.30 0.26
N THR A 100 3.15 -27.71 1.46
CA THR A 100 4.01 -26.60 1.85
C THR A 100 4.60 -26.89 3.22
N ASP A 101 5.65 -26.18 3.64
CA ASP A 101 6.27 -26.39 4.96
C ASP A 101 5.27 -26.31 6.14
N PRO A 102 4.28 -25.38 6.18
CA PRO A 102 3.27 -25.34 7.25
C PRO A 102 2.07 -26.29 7.07
N GLY A 103 1.89 -26.96 5.93
CA GLY A 103 0.71 -27.81 5.66
C GLY A 103 0.29 -27.84 4.20
N GLU A 104 -1.01 -27.95 3.91
CA GLU A 104 -1.54 -27.84 2.55
C GLU A 104 -2.14 -26.45 2.30
N ALA A 105 -1.75 -25.81 1.19
CA ALA A 105 -2.27 -24.51 0.74
C ALA A 105 -2.71 -24.57 -0.73
N HIS A 106 -3.56 -23.64 -1.16
CA HIS A 106 -3.94 -23.55 -2.58
C HIS A 106 -2.73 -23.19 -3.44
N SER A 107 -2.54 -23.91 -4.55
CA SER A 107 -1.34 -23.78 -5.39
C SER A 107 -1.28 -22.50 -6.22
N VAL A 108 -2.39 -21.76 -6.33
CA VAL A 108 -2.47 -20.47 -7.02
C VAL A 108 -2.93 -19.41 -6.04
N THR A 109 -2.11 -18.35 -5.89
CA THR A 109 -2.37 -17.23 -4.98
C THR A 109 -2.23 -15.89 -5.72
N ALA A 110 -2.93 -14.87 -5.22
CA ALA A 110 -2.85 -13.49 -5.68
C ALA A 110 -2.44 -12.60 -4.52
N ARG A 111 -1.31 -11.90 -4.67
CA ARG A 111 -0.81 -10.93 -3.69
C ARG A 111 -1.07 -9.51 -4.16
N VAL A 112 -1.68 -8.72 -3.28
CA VAL A 112 -2.09 -7.34 -3.56
C VAL A 112 -1.20 -6.39 -2.76
N LEU A 113 -0.35 -5.64 -3.45
CA LEU A 113 0.50 -4.60 -2.86
C LEU A 113 -0.21 -3.23 -2.85
N PRO A 114 0.13 -2.33 -1.91
CA PRO A 114 -0.60 -1.09 -1.71
C PRO A 114 -0.19 -0.04 -2.75
N THR A 115 -1.21 0.54 -3.39
CA THR A 115 -1.13 1.82 -4.10
C THR A 115 -1.48 3.00 -3.19
N ARG A 116 -2.27 2.76 -2.12
CA ARG A 116 -2.49 3.66 -1.01
C ARG A 116 -2.66 2.85 0.29
N TYR A 117 -2.19 3.38 1.43
CA TYR A 117 -2.72 2.96 2.73
C TYR A 117 -2.79 4.13 3.72
N GLU A 118 -3.64 3.96 4.73
CA GLU A 118 -3.71 4.77 5.93
C GLU A 118 -3.91 3.82 7.12
N VAL A 119 -2.98 3.83 8.07
CA VAL A 119 -2.96 2.89 9.20
C VAL A 119 -2.81 3.66 10.51
N THR A 120 -3.69 3.39 11.47
CA THR A 120 -3.69 3.97 12.82
C THR A 120 -3.87 2.88 13.86
N ASP A 121 -3.85 3.22 15.15
CA ASP A 121 -4.20 2.26 16.22
C ASP A 121 -5.64 1.71 16.13
N THR A 122 -6.54 2.29 15.32
CA THR A 122 -7.96 1.87 15.23
C THR A 122 -8.49 1.66 13.81
N ALA A 123 -7.72 1.96 12.77
CA ALA A 123 -8.16 1.87 11.38
C ALA A 123 -7.05 1.37 10.43
N VAL A 124 -7.45 0.58 9.45
CA VAL A 124 -6.62 0.07 8.35
C VAL A 124 -7.37 0.29 7.05
N ILE A 125 -7.04 1.37 6.35
CA ILE A 125 -7.55 1.68 5.02
C ILE A 125 -6.49 1.29 4.01
N PHE A 126 -6.84 0.45 3.04
CA PHE A 126 -5.94 -0.06 2.02
C PHE A 126 -6.57 0.06 0.64
N GLU A 127 -5.78 0.48 -0.35
CA GLU A 127 -6.09 0.31 -1.76
C GLU A 127 -4.87 -0.27 -2.49
N GLY A 128 -5.07 -1.36 -3.23
CA GLY A 128 -4.04 -2.00 -4.02
C GLY A 128 -4.58 -2.54 -5.34
N ARG A 129 -3.68 -3.18 -6.10
CA ARG A 129 -4.05 -3.88 -7.33
C ARG A 129 -3.30 -5.20 -7.47
N SER A 130 -3.93 -6.16 -8.14
CA SER A 130 -3.26 -7.34 -8.71
C SER A 130 -3.83 -7.64 -10.10
N PRO A 131 -3.11 -8.41 -10.95
CA PRO A 131 -3.61 -8.84 -12.26
C PRO A 131 -4.91 -9.64 -12.19
N GLU A 132 -5.13 -10.38 -11.10
CA GLU A 132 -6.21 -11.35 -10.95
C GLU A 132 -7.49 -10.73 -10.37
N LEU A 133 -7.36 -9.75 -9.47
CA LEU A 133 -8.46 -9.13 -8.73
C LEU A 133 -8.77 -7.68 -9.16
N GLY A 134 -7.96 -7.12 -10.06
CA GLY A 134 -8.08 -5.74 -10.50
C GLY A 134 -7.77 -4.76 -9.37
N ARG A 135 -8.71 -3.85 -9.06
CA ARG A 135 -8.60 -2.91 -7.93
C ARG A 135 -9.21 -3.53 -6.68
N VAL A 136 -8.42 -3.58 -5.62
CA VAL A 136 -8.82 -4.08 -4.30
C VAL A 136 -8.82 -2.94 -3.30
N VAL A 137 -9.87 -2.83 -2.50
CA VAL A 137 -10.00 -1.90 -1.38
C VAL A 137 -10.41 -2.66 -0.14
N PHE A 138 -9.76 -2.34 0.98
CA PHE A 138 -10.15 -2.81 2.30
C PHE A 138 -10.28 -1.60 3.24
N ASP A 139 -11.39 -1.56 3.97
CA ASP A 139 -11.70 -0.57 4.99
C ASP A 139 -11.97 -1.34 6.29
N GLY A 140 -10.97 -1.40 7.16
CA GLY A 140 -10.99 -2.17 8.41
C GLY A 140 -10.93 -1.28 9.64
N ARG A 141 -11.78 -1.58 10.63
CA ARG A 141 -11.74 -0.99 11.97
C ARG A 141 -11.12 -2.01 12.94
N LEU A 142 -10.00 -1.63 13.55
CA LEU A 142 -9.29 -2.42 14.56
C LEU A 142 -9.88 -2.15 15.96
N ASP A 143 -9.91 -3.19 16.78
CA ASP A 143 -10.23 -3.12 18.21
C ASP A 143 -8.92 -3.31 19.01
N PRO A 144 -8.36 -2.23 19.62
CA PRO A 144 -7.08 -2.29 20.31
C PRO A 144 -7.09 -3.20 21.54
N ASP A 145 -8.22 -3.29 22.24
CA ASP A 145 -8.36 -4.08 23.47
C ASP A 145 -8.47 -5.57 23.15
N ALA A 146 -9.23 -5.92 22.09
CA ALA A 146 -9.28 -7.27 21.56
C ALA A 146 -7.92 -7.70 21.00
N LEU A 147 -7.22 -6.84 20.24
CA LEU A 147 -5.87 -7.12 19.75
C LEU A 147 -4.89 -7.32 20.91
N ALA A 148 -4.85 -6.40 21.88
CA ALA A 148 -3.97 -6.52 23.05
C ALA A 148 -4.26 -7.79 23.87
N THR A 149 -5.51 -8.26 23.88
CA THR A 149 -5.89 -9.54 24.50
C THR A 149 -5.37 -10.72 23.68
N SER A 150 -5.64 -10.74 22.37
CA SER A 150 -5.17 -11.79 21.45
C SER A 150 -3.63 -11.93 21.45
N ARG A 151 -2.90 -10.81 21.48
CA ARG A 151 -1.43 -10.80 21.60
C ARG A 151 -0.92 -11.42 22.90
N ARG A 152 -1.61 -11.22 24.03
CA ARG A 152 -1.27 -11.85 25.33
C ARG A 152 -1.60 -13.34 25.38
N THR A 153 -2.54 -13.80 24.55
CA THR A 153 -2.96 -15.21 24.46
C THR A 153 -2.41 -15.93 23.22
N LEU A 154 -1.44 -15.34 22.52
CA LEU A 154 -0.80 -15.88 21.31
C LEU A 154 -1.79 -16.29 20.21
N GLY A 155 -2.84 -15.48 19.99
CA GLY A 155 -3.89 -15.77 19.02
C GLY A 155 -4.99 -16.72 19.52
N GLY A 156 -4.88 -17.25 20.75
CA GLY A 156 -5.85 -18.17 21.35
C GLY A 156 -7.18 -17.55 21.80
N GLY A 157 -7.58 -16.41 21.22
CA GLY A 157 -8.88 -15.78 21.46
C GLY A 157 -9.80 -15.95 20.24
N ASP A 158 -10.99 -16.50 20.44
CA ASP A 158 -11.92 -16.85 19.34
C ASP A 158 -12.48 -15.64 18.56
N GLY A 159 -12.36 -14.43 19.13
CA GLY A 159 -12.96 -13.20 18.61
C GLY A 159 -12.18 -12.53 17.49
N ALA A 160 -12.91 -11.93 16.54
CA ALA A 160 -12.31 -11.02 15.57
C ALA A 160 -11.77 -9.76 16.29
N VAL A 161 -10.54 -9.38 15.98
CA VAL A 161 -9.91 -8.15 16.49
C VAL A 161 -10.06 -6.98 15.51
N MET A 162 -10.45 -7.26 14.26
CA MET A 162 -10.71 -6.27 13.24
C MET A 162 -12.00 -6.65 12.49
N THR A 163 -12.81 -5.65 12.16
CA THR A 163 -14.01 -5.81 11.31
C THR A 163 -13.94 -4.86 10.14
N GLY A 164 -14.17 -5.31 8.92
CA GLY A 164 -14.05 -4.45 7.74
C GLY A 164 -14.99 -4.74 6.58
N THR A 165 -14.84 -3.94 5.53
CA THR A 165 -15.46 -4.14 4.21
C THR A 165 -14.33 -4.37 3.19
N LEU A 166 -14.46 -5.45 2.42
CA LEU A 166 -13.56 -5.77 1.30
C LEU A 166 -14.28 -5.53 -0.02
N THR A 167 -13.62 -4.90 -0.99
CA THR A 167 -14.12 -4.75 -2.35
C THR A 167 -13.05 -5.10 -3.37
N ALA A 168 -13.35 -6.01 -4.31
CA ALA A 168 -12.48 -6.41 -5.41
C ALA A 168 -13.33 -6.91 -6.59
N ASP A 169 -12.85 -6.79 -7.83
CA ASP A 169 -13.62 -7.11 -9.06
C ASP A 169 -15.06 -6.50 -9.09
N GLY A 170 -15.23 -5.30 -8.53
CA GLY A 170 -16.53 -4.65 -8.42
C GLY A 170 -17.53 -5.31 -7.45
N ARG A 171 -17.14 -6.38 -6.75
CA ARG A 171 -17.91 -7.06 -5.71
C ARG A 171 -17.49 -6.56 -4.33
N THR A 172 -18.44 -6.47 -3.40
CA THR A 172 -18.20 -6.03 -2.02
C THR A 172 -18.69 -7.08 -1.03
N VAL A 173 -17.82 -7.47 -0.10
CA VAL A 173 -18.16 -8.27 1.08
C VAL A 173 -18.07 -7.36 2.31
N ARG A 174 -19.10 -7.38 3.16
CA ARG A 174 -19.19 -6.57 4.38
C ARG A 174 -19.01 -7.44 5.61
N ASP A 175 -18.80 -6.77 6.75
CA ASP A 175 -18.73 -7.39 8.07
C ASP A 175 -17.67 -8.50 8.16
N VAL A 176 -16.57 -8.33 7.41
CA VAL A 176 -15.41 -9.22 7.38
C VAL A 176 -14.71 -9.14 8.74
N GLY A 177 -14.93 -10.15 9.59
CA GLY A 177 -14.20 -10.31 10.84
C GLY A 177 -12.85 -10.98 10.62
N LEU A 178 -11.78 -10.41 11.18
CA LEU A 178 -10.42 -10.96 11.12
C LEU A 178 -9.88 -11.23 12.54
N ARG A 179 -9.31 -12.42 12.76
CA ARG A 179 -8.56 -12.80 13.97
C ARG A 179 -7.07 -12.50 13.76
N TRP A 180 -6.36 -12.10 14.81
CA TRP A 180 -4.90 -11.85 14.74
C TRP A 180 -4.10 -13.13 15.05
N TRP A 181 -3.03 -13.32 14.29
CA TRP A 181 -2.02 -14.35 14.46
C TRP A 181 -0.61 -13.77 14.29
N MET A 182 0.36 -14.30 15.04
CA MET A 182 1.67 -13.65 15.21
C MET A 182 2.64 -13.84 14.06
N GLY A 183 2.47 -14.90 13.26
CA GLY A 183 3.59 -15.56 12.61
C GLY A 183 4.18 -16.65 13.52
N ASP A 184 4.78 -17.67 12.92
CA ASP A 184 5.69 -18.65 13.55
C ASP A 184 7.13 -18.25 13.18
#